data_AF-A0A1K1LPC1-F1
#
_entry.id   AF-A0A1K1LPC1-F1
#
_cell.length_a   1.000
_cell.length_b   1.000
_cell.length_c   1.000
_cell.angle_alpha   90.00
_cell.angle_beta   90.00
_cell.angle_gamma   90.00
#
_symmetry.space_group_name_H-M   'P 1'
#
loop_
_entity.id
_entity.type
_entity.pdbx_description
1 polymer ?
#
loop_
_entity_poly.entity_id
_entity_poly.type
_entity_poly.pdbx_seq_one_letter_code
_entity_poly.pdbx_strand_id
1 'polypeptide(L)'
;MKKRWYHYLWIWSLLYFGMGFFNILFAWLGLVSFALPLIMAIGFGHKGFCNRYCDRGQTLRALGQLGFSRRRDMPEWMKGRAFRYGFMTFFFGMFGSVLYTTWLVYSGAESLQQVVSLFWTFHFPWEWAYSGAVSPWTAQFAFGLYSLMLTSEVIALLTMLLFRPRSWCVYCPMGTLTQLICEAKGNKQES
;
A
#
# COMPACT_ATOMS: atom_id res chain seq x y z
N MET A 1 26.95 -9.15 -12.55
CA MET A 1 26.25 -9.67 -11.34
C MET A 1 24.84 -10.11 -11.71
N LYS A 2 24.46 -11.38 -11.48
CA LYS A 2 23.09 -11.86 -11.74
C LYS A 2 22.12 -11.15 -10.79
N LYS A 3 21.19 -10.35 -11.32
CA LYS A 3 20.11 -9.75 -10.52
C LYS A 3 19.23 -10.89 -10.00
N ARG A 4 19.10 -11.01 -8.67
CA ARG A 4 18.22 -12.02 -8.05
C ARG A 4 16.75 -11.77 -8.42
N TRP A 5 15.96 -12.84 -8.55
CA TRP A 5 14.58 -12.80 -9.06
C TRP A 5 13.66 -11.79 -8.36
N TYR A 6 13.79 -11.62 -7.03
CA TYR A 6 12.99 -10.66 -6.27
C TYR A 6 13.26 -9.19 -6.64
N HIS A 7 14.33 -8.88 -7.37
CA HIS A 7 14.55 -7.54 -7.92
C HIS A 7 13.62 -7.19 -9.08
N TYR A 8 12.81 -8.13 -9.58
CA TYR A 8 11.77 -7.88 -10.58
C TYR A 8 10.38 -7.65 -9.98
N LEU A 9 10.22 -7.77 -8.65
CA LEU A 9 8.93 -7.57 -7.97
C LEU A 9 8.38 -6.14 -8.10
N TRP A 10 9.20 -5.15 -8.47
CA TRP A 10 8.71 -3.82 -8.82
C TRP A 10 7.77 -3.83 -10.05
N ILE A 11 8.00 -4.75 -11.00
CA ILE A 11 7.13 -4.91 -12.19
C ILE A 11 5.73 -5.32 -11.76
N TRP A 12 5.60 -6.13 -10.70
CA TRP A 12 4.31 -6.52 -10.15
C TRP A 12 3.48 -5.30 -9.73
N SER A 13 4.11 -4.31 -9.08
CA SER A 13 3.42 -3.07 -8.67
C SER A 13 2.89 -2.27 -9.85
N LEU A 14 3.71 -2.07 -10.88
CA LEU A 14 3.31 -1.40 -12.10
C LEU A 14 2.19 -2.15 -12.83
N LEU A 15 2.27 -3.49 -12.81
CA LEU A 15 1.31 -4.35 -13.49
C LEU A 15 -0.07 -4.28 -12.83
N TYR A 16 -0.20 -4.44 -11.50
CA TYR A 16 -1.53 -4.35 -10.88
C TYR A 16 -2.07 -2.91 -10.87
N PHE A 17 -1.23 -1.88 -10.75
CA PHE A 17 -1.70 -0.49 -10.82
C PHE A 17 -2.15 -0.14 -12.25
N GLY A 18 -1.38 -0.56 -13.25
CA GLY A 18 -1.71 -0.37 -14.66
C GLY A 18 -2.96 -1.14 -15.05
N MET A 19 -3.11 -2.40 -14.64
CA MET A 19 -4.34 -3.16 -14.89
C MET A 19 -5.53 -2.59 -14.13
N GLY A 20 -5.34 -2.15 -12.88
CA GLY A 20 -6.38 -1.48 -12.08
C GLY A 20 -6.89 -0.18 -12.70
N PHE A 21 -6.04 0.50 -13.48
CA PHE A 21 -6.43 1.70 -14.25
C PHE A 21 -7.44 1.37 -15.36
N PHE A 22 -7.27 0.23 -16.04
CA PHE A 22 -8.17 -0.20 -17.13
C PHE A 22 -9.37 -0.99 -16.62
N ASN A 23 -9.19 -1.78 -15.57
CA ASN A 23 -10.26 -2.55 -14.95
C ASN A 23 -10.04 -2.61 -13.44
N ILE A 24 -10.96 -1.98 -12.70
CA ILE A 24 -10.81 -1.77 -11.27
C ILE A 24 -10.74 -3.08 -10.48
N LEU A 25 -11.29 -4.18 -11.01
CA LEU A 25 -11.30 -5.48 -10.35
C LEU A 25 -9.89 -6.05 -10.13
N PHE A 26 -8.91 -5.64 -10.92
CA PHE A 26 -7.53 -6.03 -10.68
C PHE A 26 -6.93 -5.43 -9.40
N ALA A 27 -7.58 -4.45 -8.76
CA ALA A 27 -7.20 -3.97 -7.43
C ALA A 27 -7.17 -5.11 -6.39
N TRP A 28 -7.97 -6.16 -6.56
CA TRP A 28 -7.94 -7.34 -5.71
C TRP A 28 -6.59 -8.07 -5.72
N LEU A 29 -5.82 -8.00 -6.82
CA LEU A 29 -4.45 -8.53 -6.85
C LEU A 29 -3.54 -7.79 -5.87
N GLY A 30 -3.80 -6.52 -5.62
CA GLY A 30 -3.11 -5.71 -4.63
C GLY A 30 -3.31 -6.19 -3.20
N LEU A 31 -4.43 -6.86 -2.90
CA LEU A 31 -4.68 -7.45 -1.59
C LEU A 31 -3.65 -8.54 -1.25
N VAL A 32 -3.16 -9.26 -2.26
CA VAL A 32 -2.10 -10.27 -2.10
C VAL A 32 -0.84 -9.61 -1.55
N SER A 33 -0.44 -8.45 -2.08
CA SER A 33 0.73 -7.70 -1.62
C SER A 33 0.61 -7.22 -0.17
N PHE A 34 -0.61 -7.01 0.33
CA PHE A 34 -0.86 -6.66 1.73
C PHE A 34 -0.99 -7.88 2.65
N ALA A 35 -1.53 -8.98 2.16
CA ALA A 35 -1.71 -10.21 2.95
C ALA A 35 -0.38 -10.95 3.20
N LEU A 36 0.49 -11.03 2.19
CA LEU A 36 1.78 -11.74 2.30
C LEU A 36 2.67 -11.27 3.47
N PRO A 37 2.92 -9.97 3.71
CA PRO A 37 3.72 -9.54 4.86
C PRO A 37 3.08 -9.92 6.19
N LEU A 38 1.75 -9.88 6.29
CA LEU A 38 1.01 -10.26 7.50
C LEU A 38 1.10 -11.77 7.76
N ILE A 39 0.86 -12.59 6.74
CA ILE A 39 0.99 -14.05 6.83
C ILE A 39 2.41 -14.42 7.25
N MET A 40 3.43 -13.79 6.67
CA MET A 40 4.82 -14.07 7.04
C MET A 40 5.17 -13.61 8.46
N ALA A 41 4.68 -12.45 8.90
CA ALA A 41 4.90 -11.96 10.25
C ALA A 41 4.19 -12.84 11.29
N ILE A 42 2.95 -13.24 11.02
CA ILE A 42 2.16 -14.11 11.91
C ILE A 42 2.71 -15.54 11.90
N GLY A 43 3.08 -16.10 10.75
CA GLY A 43 3.58 -17.48 10.65
C GLY A 43 5.02 -17.63 11.13
N PHE A 44 5.94 -16.86 10.54
CA PHE A 44 7.39 -17.03 10.72
C PHE A 44 8.03 -16.02 11.69
N GLY A 45 7.32 -14.95 12.07
CA GLY A 45 7.81 -13.98 13.05
C GLY A 45 9.03 -13.18 12.59
N HIS A 46 9.19 -12.95 11.29
CA HIS A 46 10.30 -12.17 10.73
C HIS A 46 9.86 -11.07 9.74
N LYS A 47 10.60 -9.96 9.68
CA LYS A 47 10.36 -8.84 8.74
C LYS A 47 10.95 -9.06 7.34
N GLY A 48 11.29 -10.31 7.00
CA GLY A 48 11.95 -10.66 5.74
C GLY A 48 11.20 -10.17 4.49
N PHE A 49 9.86 -10.20 4.52
CA PHE A 49 9.03 -9.69 3.42
C PHE A 49 9.22 -8.18 3.20
N CYS A 50 8.95 -7.37 4.24
CA CYS A 50 9.06 -5.91 4.14
C CYS A 50 10.48 -5.46 3.75
N ASN A 51 11.53 -6.16 4.21
CA ASN A 51 12.92 -5.78 3.95
C ASN A 51 13.41 -6.19 2.55
N ARG A 52 13.03 -7.38 2.06
CA ARG A 52 13.56 -7.97 0.81
C ARG A 52 12.55 -8.14 -0.31
N TYR A 53 11.30 -8.46 -0.01
CA TYR A 53 10.33 -8.92 -1.00
C TYR A 53 9.19 -7.93 -1.29
N CYS A 54 9.01 -6.88 -0.49
CA CYS A 54 7.98 -5.88 -0.74
C CYS A 54 8.16 -5.27 -2.15
N ASP A 55 7.16 -5.49 -3.00
CA ASP A 55 7.05 -5.04 -4.38
C ASP A 55 7.29 -3.53 -4.47
N ARG A 56 6.56 -2.74 -3.67
CA ARG A 56 6.73 -1.27 -3.60
C ARG A 56 8.12 -0.87 -3.11
N GLY A 57 8.66 -1.56 -2.11
CA GLY A 57 10.02 -1.31 -1.62
C GLY A 57 11.11 -1.60 -2.66
N GLN A 58 10.82 -2.48 -3.61
CA GLN A 58 11.66 -2.70 -4.80
C GLN A 58 11.43 -1.60 -5.85
N THR A 59 10.19 -1.15 -6.06
CA THR A 59 9.86 -0.04 -6.98
C THR A 59 10.58 1.24 -6.61
N LEU A 60 10.48 1.67 -5.36
CA LEU A 60 11.17 2.88 -4.90
C LEU A 60 12.70 2.74 -4.97
N ARG A 61 13.23 1.52 -4.75
CA ARG A 61 14.66 1.25 -4.91
C ARG A 61 15.09 1.34 -6.37
N ALA A 62 14.32 0.77 -7.29
CA ALA A 62 14.60 0.82 -8.72
C ALA A 62 14.54 2.26 -9.23
N LEU A 63 13.50 3.02 -8.87
CA LEU A 63 13.38 4.44 -9.21
C LEU A 63 14.48 5.29 -8.58
N GLY A 64 14.89 5.02 -7.35
CA GLY A 64 16.02 5.67 -6.71
C GLY A 64 17.38 5.37 -7.35
N GLN A 65 17.54 4.19 -7.98
CA GLN A 65 18.72 3.85 -8.78
C GLN A 65 18.76 4.61 -10.12
N LEU A 66 17.60 4.93 -10.68
CA LEU A 66 17.46 5.76 -11.89
C LEU A 66 17.71 7.27 -11.64
N GLY A 67 18.00 7.68 -10.40
CA GLY A 67 18.38 9.05 -10.07
C GLY A 67 17.23 9.96 -9.64
N PHE A 68 16.00 9.46 -9.55
CA PHE A 68 14.83 10.26 -9.16
C PHE A 68 14.80 10.67 -7.66
N SER A 69 15.78 10.26 -6.85
CA SER A 69 15.80 10.55 -5.40
C SER A 69 16.88 11.56 -5.06
N ARG A 70 16.53 12.59 -4.28
CA ARG A 70 17.47 13.58 -3.72
C ARG A 70 18.45 12.98 -2.70
N ARG A 71 18.23 11.74 -2.24
CA ARG A 71 19.05 11.00 -1.27
C ARG A 71 19.33 11.75 0.04
N ARG A 72 18.48 12.72 0.38
CA ARG A 72 18.54 13.45 1.65
C ARG A 72 18.00 12.58 2.78
N ASP A 73 18.60 12.66 3.96
CA ASP A 73 18.10 11.94 5.12
C ASP A 73 16.75 12.50 5.59
N MET A 74 15.90 11.59 6.07
CA MET A 74 14.57 11.91 6.56
C MET A 74 14.68 12.64 7.91
N PRO A 75 13.87 13.67 8.19
CA PRO A 75 13.92 14.36 9.47
C PRO A 75 13.55 13.42 10.64
N GLU A 76 14.12 13.69 11.82
CA GLU A 76 13.96 12.81 13.00
C GLU A 76 12.51 12.63 13.44
N TRP A 77 11.68 13.68 13.32
CA TRP A 77 10.27 13.60 13.73
C TRP A 77 9.47 12.57 12.91
N MET A 78 9.77 12.37 11.62
CA MET A 78 9.14 11.35 10.77
C MET A 78 9.62 9.93 11.11
N LYS A 79 10.81 9.79 11.69
CA LYS A 79 11.33 8.51 12.18
C LYS A 79 10.75 8.16 13.55
N GLY A 80 10.26 9.17 14.29
CA GLY A 80 9.73 9.04 15.63
C GLY A 80 8.54 8.06 15.73
N ARG A 81 8.43 7.40 16.88
CA ARG A 81 7.33 6.47 17.18
C ARG A 81 5.97 7.14 17.03
N ALA A 82 5.82 8.36 17.54
CA ALA A 82 4.57 9.11 17.46
C ALA A 82 4.06 9.26 16.01
N PHE A 83 4.93 9.65 15.07
CA PHE A 83 4.55 9.77 13.67
C PHE A 83 4.21 8.42 13.05
N ARG A 84 5.00 7.38 13.32
CA ARG A 84 4.75 6.03 12.78
C ARG A 84 3.39 5.48 13.23
N TYR A 85 3.05 5.60 14.51
CA TYR A 85 1.76 5.15 15.04
C TYR A 85 0.61 6.04 14.58
N GLY A 86 0.78 7.37 14.60
CA GLY A 86 -0.25 8.30 14.11
C GLY A 86 -0.58 8.08 12.64
N PHE A 87 0.45 7.92 11.81
CA PHE A 87 0.30 7.63 10.39
C PHE A 87 -0.33 6.25 10.15
N MET A 88 0.05 5.25 10.95
CA MET A 88 -0.59 3.93 10.91
C MET A 88 -2.07 4.05 11.23
N THR A 89 -2.46 4.68 12.34
CA THR A 89 -3.87 4.87 12.71
C THR A 89 -4.64 5.62 11.63
N PHE A 90 -4.06 6.66 11.03
CA PHE A 90 -4.66 7.38 9.90
C PHE A 90 -4.93 6.45 8.71
N PHE A 91 -3.94 5.68 8.27
CA PHE A 91 -4.09 4.74 7.15
C PHE A 91 -5.07 3.60 7.43
N PHE A 92 -5.09 3.09 8.66
CA PHE A 92 -6.05 2.07 9.09
C PHE A 92 -7.47 2.64 9.19
N GLY A 93 -7.63 3.91 9.58
CA GLY A 93 -8.91 4.62 9.51
C GLY A 93 -9.43 4.72 8.07
N MET A 94 -8.56 5.09 7.13
CA MET A 94 -8.91 5.07 5.70
C MET A 94 -9.34 3.68 5.24
N PHE A 95 -8.59 2.63 5.60
CA PHE A 95 -8.97 1.26 5.27
C PHE A 95 -10.32 0.86 5.88
N GLY A 96 -10.57 1.25 7.14
CA GLY A 96 -11.85 1.05 7.81
C GLY A 96 -13.02 1.70 7.08
N SER A 97 -12.84 2.90 6.53
CA SER A 97 -13.87 3.56 5.72
C SER A 97 -14.19 2.83 4.41
N VAL A 98 -13.20 2.21 3.78
CA VAL A 98 -13.40 1.38 2.59
C VAL A 98 -14.23 0.15 2.93
N LEU A 99 -13.93 -0.51 4.06
CA LEU A 99 -14.74 -1.64 4.55
C LEU A 99 -16.17 -1.20 4.89
N TYR A 100 -16.33 -0.04 5.53
CA TYR A 100 -17.64 0.48 5.92
C TYR A 100 -18.52 0.83 4.71
N THR A 101 -17.99 1.54 3.72
CA THR A 101 -18.71 1.87 2.48
C THR A 101 -19.01 0.61 1.65
N THR A 102 -18.08 -0.35 1.60
CA THR A 102 -18.34 -1.66 0.98
C THR A 102 -19.48 -2.40 1.68
N TRP A 103 -19.51 -2.35 3.01
CA TRP A 103 -20.57 -2.98 3.80
C TRP A 103 -21.93 -2.30 3.60
N LEU A 104 -21.97 -0.97 3.49
CA LEU A 104 -23.19 -0.21 3.15
C LEU A 104 -23.75 -0.57 1.76
N VAL A 105 -22.88 -0.72 0.76
CA VAL A 105 -23.30 -1.17 -0.58
C VAL A 105 -23.75 -2.63 -0.55
N TYR A 106 -23.10 -3.47 0.26
CA TYR A 106 -23.51 -4.87 0.45
C TYR A 106 -24.88 -4.99 1.14
N SER A 107 -25.17 -4.15 2.14
CA SER A 107 -26.46 -4.12 2.84
C SER A 107 -27.58 -3.45 2.03
N GLY A 108 -27.27 -2.91 0.86
CA GLY A 108 -28.21 -2.21 -0.01
C GLY A 108 -28.60 -0.81 0.48
N ALA A 109 -27.89 -0.27 1.48
CA ALA A 109 -28.16 1.05 2.06
C ALA A 109 -27.66 2.20 1.17
N GLU A 110 -26.64 1.98 0.35
CA GLU A 110 -26.11 2.96 -0.60
C GLU A 110 -25.86 2.35 -1.99
N SER A 111 -25.92 3.20 -3.02
CA SER A 111 -25.58 2.83 -4.40
C SER A 111 -24.07 2.79 -4.63
N LEU A 112 -23.63 2.01 -5.61
CA LEU A 112 -22.22 1.93 -6.06
C LEU A 112 -21.63 3.32 -6.35
N GLN A 113 -20.52 3.66 -5.69
CA GLN A 113 -19.76 4.88 -6.00
C GLN A 113 -18.53 4.53 -6.84
N GLN A 114 -18.53 4.95 -8.10
CA GLN A 114 -17.46 4.70 -9.07
C GLN A 114 -16.38 5.79 -9.04
N VAL A 115 -15.98 6.20 -7.83
CA VAL A 115 -15.07 7.34 -7.60
C VAL A 115 -13.82 6.86 -6.88
N VAL A 116 -12.65 7.28 -7.37
CA VAL A 116 -11.37 7.05 -6.70
C VAL A 116 -10.98 8.33 -5.94
N SER A 117 -10.95 8.25 -4.61
CA SER A 117 -10.64 9.38 -3.72
C SER A 117 -9.18 9.39 -3.26
N LEU A 118 -8.35 10.24 -3.87
CA LEU A 118 -6.98 10.49 -3.43
C LEU A 118 -6.97 11.33 -2.14
N PHE A 119 -6.37 10.79 -1.08
CA PHE A 119 -6.34 11.40 0.26
C PHE A 119 -7.70 11.87 0.77
N TRP A 120 -8.80 11.21 0.37
CA TRP A 120 -10.17 11.65 0.63
C TRP A 120 -10.57 13.04 0.11
N THR A 121 -9.65 13.82 -0.45
CA THR A 121 -9.90 15.21 -0.85
C THR A 121 -10.14 15.31 -2.35
N PHE A 122 -9.39 14.54 -3.13
CA PHE A 122 -9.43 14.60 -4.58
C PHE A 122 -10.24 13.42 -5.13
N HIS A 123 -11.45 13.72 -5.58
CA HIS A 123 -12.39 12.75 -6.14
C HIS A 123 -12.21 12.70 -7.66
N PHE A 124 -11.61 11.62 -8.16
CA PHE A 124 -11.48 11.41 -9.59
C PHE A 124 -12.59 10.47 -10.10
N PRO A 125 -13.39 10.90 -11.09
CA PRO A 125 -14.38 10.02 -11.71
C PRO A 125 -13.63 8.94 -12.50
N TRP A 126 -13.83 7.67 -12.14
CA TRP A 126 -13.09 6.54 -12.70
C TRP A 126 -14.04 5.51 -13.33
N GLU A 127 -15.12 6.03 -13.93
CA GLU A 127 -16.27 5.27 -14.40
C GLU A 127 -15.92 4.31 -15.53
N TRP A 128 -14.93 4.64 -16.38
CA TRP A 128 -14.53 3.78 -17.50
C TRP A 128 -13.85 2.47 -17.07
N ALA A 129 -13.37 2.37 -15.83
CA ALA A 129 -12.67 1.18 -15.35
C ALA A 129 -13.63 0.10 -14.82
N TYR A 130 -14.93 0.36 -14.77
CA TYR A 130 -15.94 -0.61 -14.37
C TYR A 130 -16.73 -1.10 -15.58
N SER A 131 -16.61 -2.40 -15.87
CA SER A 131 -17.29 -3.04 -17.00
C SER A 131 -18.70 -3.55 -16.69
N GLY A 132 -19.28 -3.24 -15.52
CA GLY A 132 -20.64 -3.66 -15.15
C GLY A 132 -20.82 -5.16 -14.86
N ALA A 133 -19.75 -5.96 -14.97
CA ALA A 133 -19.84 -7.42 -15.04
C ALA A 133 -19.92 -8.14 -13.68
N VAL A 134 -19.82 -7.43 -12.54
CA VAL A 134 -19.73 -8.05 -11.21
C VAL A 134 -20.60 -7.33 -10.18
N SER A 135 -20.82 -8.00 -9.05
CA SER A 135 -21.65 -7.49 -7.96
C SER A 135 -21.21 -6.09 -7.47
N PRO A 136 -22.15 -5.20 -7.12
CA PRO A 136 -21.84 -3.81 -6.74
C PRO A 136 -20.86 -3.70 -5.57
N TRP A 137 -20.96 -4.55 -4.55
CA TRP A 137 -20.05 -4.50 -3.40
C TRP A 137 -18.61 -4.86 -3.79
N THR A 138 -18.41 -5.79 -4.73
CA THR A 138 -17.07 -6.18 -5.21
C THR A 138 -16.40 -5.02 -5.93
N ALA A 139 -17.17 -4.26 -6.72
CA ALA A 139 -16.69 -3.07 -7.38
C ALA A 139 -16.41 -1.95 -6.37
N GLN A 140 -17.28 -1.73 -5.40
CA GLN A 140 -17.08 -0.73 -4.34
C GLN A 140 -15.79 -0.98 -3.56
N PHE A 141 -15.55 -2.23 -3.15
CA PHE A 141 -14.31 -2.60 -2.47
C PHE A 141 -13.09 -2.38 -3.35
N ALA A 142 -13.18 -2.73 -4.64
CA ALA A 142 -12.09 -2.55 -5.59
C ALA A 142 -11.74 -1.07 -5.78
N PHE A 143 -12.73 -0.19 -5.91
CA PHE A 143 -12.53 1.27 -5.97
C PHE A 143 -11.86 1.79 -4.70
N GLY A 144 -12.38 1.43 -3.52
CA GLY A 144 -11.81 1.87 -2.25
C GLY A 144 -10.38 1.35 -2.03
N LEU A 145 -10.13 0.07 -2.35
CA LEU A 145 -8.81 -0.54 -2.24
C LEU A 145 -7.81 0.12 -3.19
N TYR A 146 -8.18 0.31 -4.46
CA TYR A 146 -7.35 1.00 -5.44
C TYR A 146 -7.03 2.44 -4.99
N SER A 147 -8.02 3.14 -4.45
CA SER A 147 -7.87 4.50 -3.91
C SER A 147 -6.85 4.59 -2.77
N LEU A 148 -6.94 3.66 -1.83
CA LEU A 148 -6.01 3.57 -0.70
C LEU A 148 -4.59 3.23 -1.18
N MET A 149 -4.48 2.27 -2.11
CA MET A 149 -3.21 1.87 -2.70
C MET A 149 -2.55 3.02 -3.44
N LEU A 150 -3.31 3.70 -4.31
CA LEU A 150 -2.84 4.82 -5.12
C LEU A 150 -2.40 5.99 -4.23
N THR A 151 -3.19 6.33 -3.20
CA THR A 151 -2.82 7.34 -2.20
C THR A 151 -1.49 6.99 -1.54
N SER A 152 -1.32 5.73 -1.11
CA SER A 152 -0.07 5.28 -0.49
C SER A 152 1.12 5.34 -1.45
N GLU A 153 0.91 5.06 -2.73
CA GLU A 153 1.97 5.09 -3.75
C GLU A 153 2.37 6.53 -4.07
N VAL A 154 1.41 7.45 -4.17
CA VAL A 154 1.69 8.88 -4.35
C VAL A 154 2.54 9.41 -3.20
N ILE A 155 2.20 9.13 -1.94
CA ILE A 155 3.04 9.56 -0.81
C ILE A 155 4.42 8.88 -0.85
N ALA A 156 4.47 7.60 -1.22
CA ALA A 156 5.72 6.87 -1.32
C ALA A 156 6.66 7.50 -2.36
N LEU A 157 6.15 7.84 -3.54
CA LEU A 157 6.89 8.53 -4.59
C LEU A 157 7.32 9.93 -4.14
N LEU A 158 6.40 10.73 -3.58
CA LEU A 158 6.73 12.08 -3.09
C LEU A 158 7.85 12.05 -2.04
N THR A 159 7.78 11.11 -1.09
CA THR A 159 8.83 11.00 -0.06
C THR A 159 10.13 10.43 -0.61
N MET A 160 10.08 9.58 -1.64
CA MET A 160 11.27 9.13 -2.36
C MET A 160 11.98 10.27 -3.11
N LEU A 161 11.20 11.17 -3.74
CA LEU A 161 11.72 12.35 -4.45
C LEU A 161 12.43 13.30 -3.47
N LEU A 162 11.83 13.51 -2.29
CA LEU A 162 12.35 14.44 -1.27
C LEU A 162 13.51 13.87 -0.45
N PHE A 163 13.48 12.57 -0.13
CA PHE A 163 14.41 11.94 0.80
C PHE A 163 15.15 10.76 0.15
N ARG A 164 15.50 9.73 0.92
CA ARG A 164 16.14 8.50 0.45
C ARG A 164 15.13 7.62 -0.32
N PRO A 165 15.61 6.75 -1.22
CA PRO A 165 14.74 5.88 -2.00
C PRO A 165 13.76 5.03 -1.18
N ARG A 166 14.14 4.60 0.03
CA ARG A 166 13.28 3.75 0.89
C ARG A 166 12.70 4.50 2.09
N SER A 167 12.60 5.83 2.03
CA SER A 167 12.07 6.62 3.16
C SER A 167 10.65 6.25 3.54
N TRP A 168 9.76 5.98 2.57
CA TRP A 168 8.42 5.49 2.84
C TRP A 168 8.38 4.20 3.67
N CYS A 169 9.32 3.28 3.44
CA CYS A 169 9.37 2.00 4.15
C CYS A 169 9.59 2.17 5.66
N VAL A 170 10.14 3.31 6.10
CA VAL A 170 10.45 3.58 7.51
C VAL A 170 9.18 3.80 8.34
N TYR A 171 8.19 4.51 7.80
CA TYR A 171 6.94 4.82 8.49
C TYR A 171 5.71 4.14 7.86
N CYS A 172 5.93 3.23 6.92
CA CYS A 172 4.89 2.44 6.29
C CYS A 172 4.00 1.75 7.35
N PRO A 173 2.66 1.86 7.22
CA PRO A 173 1.73 1.28 8.18
C PRO A 173 1.91 -0.25 8.31
N MET A 174 2.10 -0.94 7.19
CA MET A 174 2.35 -2.39 7.18
C MET A 174 3.69 -2.78 7.80
N GLY A 175 4.73 -1.96 7.62
CA GLY A 175 6.03 -2.18 8.27
C GLY A 175 5.92 -2.04 9.78
N THR A 176 5.18 -1.05 10.26
CA THR A 176 4.93 -0.83 11.69
C THR A 176 4.02 -1.92 12.28
N LEU A 177 2.97 -2.34 11.58
CA LEU A 177 2.11 -3.44 12.03
C LEU A 177 2.87 -4.76 12.11
N THR A 178 3.63 -5.13 11.07
CA THR A 178 4.44 -6.37 11.10
C THR A 178 5.50 -6.32 12.19
N GLN A 179 6.07 -5.15 12.49
CA GLN A 179 6.95 -4.97 13.63
C GLN A 179 6.27 -5.29 14.97
N LEU A 180 5.07 -4.75 15.19
CA LEU A 180 4.30 -5.02 16.41
C LEU A 180 3.98 -6.51 16.57
N ILE A 181 3.60 -7.18 15.49
CA ILE A 181 3.31 -8.62 15.50
C ILE A 181 4.56 -9.42 15.88
N CYS A 182 5.73 -9.10 15.31
CA CYS A 182 6.98 -9.78 15.66
C CYS A 182 7.40 -9.52 17.12
N GLU A 183 7.27 -8.28 17.60
CA GLU A 183 7.56 -7.90 18.98
C GLU A 183 6.64 -8.63 19.97
N ALA A 184 5.34 -8.70 19.68
CA ALA A 184 4.37 -9.44 20.49
C ALA A 184 4.67 -10.96 20.55
N LYS A 185 5.31 -11.51 19.50
CA LYS A 185 5.78 -12.90 19.47
C LYS A 185 7.10 -13.14 20.21
N GLY A 186 7.72 -12.12 20.80
CA GLY A 186 9.02 -12.23 21.44
C GLY A 186 10.21 -12.25 20.48
N ASN A 187 9.97 -12.10 19.17
CA ASN A 187 11.03 -12.02 18.17
C ASN A 187 11.49 -10.56 18.02
N LYS A 188 12.47 -10.14 18.84
CA LYS A 188 13.20 -8.88 18.64
C LYS A 188 14.15 -9.01 17.44
N GLN A 189 13.62 -9.09 16.22
CA GLN A 189 14.45 -8.89 15.03
C GLN A 189 14.58 -7.40 14.73
N GLU A 190 15.84 -6.97 14.80
CA GLU A 190 16.41 -5.62 14.75
C GLU A 190 15.65 -4.60 13.89
N SER A 191 15.63 -3.38 14.44
CA SER A 191 15.20 -2.11 13.85
C SER A 191 16.09 -1.75 12.67
#